data_AF-A0A1S8GS87-F1
#
_entry.id   AF-A0A1S8GS87-F1
#
_cell.length_a   1.000
_cell.length_b   1.000
_cell.length_c   1.000
_cell.angle_alpha   90.00
_cell.angle_beta   90.00
_cell.angle_gamma   90.00
#
_symmetry.space_group_name_H-M   'P 1'
#
loop_
_entity.id
_entity.type
_entity.pdbx_description
1 polymer ?
#
loop_
_entity_poly.entity_id
_entity_poly.type
_entity_poly.pdbx_seq_one_letter_code
_entity_poly.pdbx_strand_id
1 'polypeptide(L)'
;MNFTPVPVSLEHSAAIPHPRTYKRAPVTGFYCYDDGDGLTGFATFRYDPPNARKQFGWLTYGKLEGEDLPRWHFRAPPPPRMLYNLPDLLGKAGAPVLVVEGEKAANKAALAESWQGYAVTTSSGGAEGAHKSDWRPLAGREVLIAPDNDSAGQTYAHTVAELARQAGALTVQIIRWPDYFPKGWDIADALPVLEQKQVTGRAA
;
A
#
# COMPACT_ATOMS: atom_id res chain seq x y z
N MET A 1 13.07 17.57 -17.53
CA MET A 1 12.68 16.65 -18.60
C MET A 1 11.33 16.08 -18.25
N ASN A 2 10.34 16.32 -19.09
CA ASN A 2 9.01 15.76 -18.91
C ASN A 2 9.05 14.23 -19.04
N PHE A 3 8.15 13.55 -18.34
CA PHE A 3 8.03 12.09 -18.39
C PHE A 3 6.60 11.71 -18.63
N THR A 4 6.43 10.82 -19.60
CA THR A 4 5.13 10.35 -20.03
C THR A 4 5.05 8.85 -19.75
N PRO A 5 4.20 8.41 -18.81
CA PRO A 5 3.83 7.01 -18.71
C PRO A 5 3.24 6.55 -20.06
N VAL A 6 3.64 5.39 -20.55
CA VAL A 6 3.05 4.78 -21.74
C VAL A 6 2.27 3.53 -21.34
N PRO A 7 1.24 3.13 -22.11
CA PRO A 7 0.59 1.83 -21.91
C PRO A 7 1.63 0.71 -21.89
N VAL A 8 1.54 -0.15 -20.88
CA VAL A 8 2.44 -1.29 -20.72
C VAL A 8 1.93 -2.43 -21.59
N SER A 9 2.85 -3.17 -22.22
CA SER A 9 2.52 -4.44 -22.88
C SER A 9 2.93 -5.61 -21.98
N LEU A 10 2.41 -6.81 -22.26
CA LEU A 10 2.83 -8.02 -21.54
C LEU A 10 4.36 -8.20 -21.53
N GLU A 11 5.00 -7.95 -22.66
CA GLU A 11 6.46 -8.02 -22.81
C GLU A 11 7.17 -7.04 -21.86
N HIS A 12 6.73 -5.77 -21.84
CA HIS A 12 7.35 -4.74 -21.01
C HIS A 12 7.12 -4.98 -19.51
N SER A 13 5.93 -5.46 -19.14
CA SER A 13 5.59 -5.88 -17.78
C SER A 13 6.48 -7.02 -17.31
N ALA A 14 6.61 -8.06 -18.14
CA ALA A 14 7.47 -9.22 -17.84
C ALA A 14 8.96 -8.87 -17.77
N ALA A 15 9.39 -7.78 -18.43
CA ALA A 15 10.76 -7.29 -18.44
C ALA A 15 11.10 -6.28 -17.32
N ILE A 16 10.25 -6.16 -16.29
CA ILE A 16 10.51 -5.24 -15.17
C ILE A 16 11.85 -5.58 -14.47
N PRO A 17 12.73 -4.58 -14.24
CA PRO A 17 13.95 -4.80 -13.50
C PRO A 17 13.66 -5.17 -12.04
N HIS A 18 14.25 -6.26 -11.57
CA HIS A 18 14.24 -6.65 -10.16
C HIS A 18 15.63 -6.42 -9.54
N PRO A 19 15.93 -5.20 -9.05
CA PRO A 19 17.22 -4.92 -8.42
C PRO A 19 17.35 -5.74 -7.14
N ARG A 20 18.42 -6.53 -7.03
CA ARG A 20 18.79 -7.20 -5.76
C ARG A 20 19.41 -6.23 -4.76
N THR A 21 20.02 -5.17 -5.28
CA THR A 21 20.64 -4.10 -4.50
C THR A 21 20.35 -2.74 -5.12
N TYR A 22 20.23 -1.70 -4.31
CA TYR A 22 20.13 -0.32 -4.76
C TYR A 22 20.95 0.59 -3.86
N LYS A 23 21.75 1.49 -4.45
CA LYS A 23 22.71 2.34 -3.72
C LYS A 23 23.57 1.57 -2.69
N ARG A 24 24.04 0.37 -3.07
CA ARG A 24 24.85 -0.56 -2.23
C ARG A 24 24.13 -1.12 -0.99
N ALA A 25 22.80 -1.07 -0.95
CA ALA A 25 21.98 -1.68 0.09
C ALA A 25 21.13 -2.82 -0.48
N PRO A 26 20.83 -3.88 0.30
CA PRO A 26 19.94 -4.96 -0.14
C PRO A 26 18.52 -4.44 -0.34
N VAL A 27 17.87 -4.92 -1.40
CA VAL A 27 16.43 -4.74 -1.61
C VAL A 27 15.70 -5.82 -0.81
N THR A 28 14.77 -5.40 0.04
CA THR A 28 14.07 -6.24 1.03
C THR A 28 12.56 -6.31 0.78
N GLY A 29 12.06 -5.62 -0.24
CA GLY A 29 10.69 -5.71 -0.72
C GLY A 29 10.57 -5.14 -2.14
N PHE A 30 9.68 -5.71 -2.94
CA PHE A 30 9.40 -5.28 -4.30
C PHE A 30 7.90 -5.42 -4.56
N TYR A 31 7.25 -4.34 -4.95
CA TYR A 31 5.79 -4.25 -5.01
C TYR A 31 5.38 -3.65 -6.36
N CYS A 32 4.77 -4.48 -7.21
CA CYS A 32 4.25 -4.08 -8.51
C CYS A 32 2.89 -3.39 -8.36
N TYR A 33 2.68 -2.33 -9.13
CA TYR A 33 1.40 -1.69 -9.30
C TYR A 33 0.89 -2.00 -10.70
N ASP A 34 -0.11 -2.87 -10.73
CA ASP A 34 -0.69 -3.41 -11.95
C ASP A 34 -1.96 -2.64 -12.31
N ASP A 35 -2.22 -2.49 -13.60
CA ASP A 35 -3.47 -1.93 -14.11
C ASP A 35 -4.62 -2.95 -14.03
N GLY A 36 -5.80 -2.59 -14.56
CA GLY A 36 -6.96 -3.49 -14.53
C GLY A 36 -6.80 -4.77 -15.33
N ASP A 37 -5.85 -4.81 -16.27
CA ASP A 37 -5.52 -5.98 -17.07
C ASP A 37 -4.36 -6.80 -16.46
N GLY A 38 -3.84 -6.38 -15.32
CA GLY A 38 -2.73 -7.05 -14.62
C GLY A 38 -1.35 -6.70 -15.18
N LEU A 39 -1.21 -5.60 -15.92
CA LEU A 39 0.07 -5.17 -16.48
C LEU A 39 0.75 -4.15 -15.55
N THR A 40 2.01 -4.39 -15.20
CA THR A 40 2.74 -3.56 -14.24
C THR A 40 3.20 -2.24 -14.86
N GLY A 41 2.57 -1.14 -14.47
CA GLY A 41 2.95 0.22 -14.89
C GLY A 41 4.16 0.79 -14.14
N PHE A 42 4.24 0.48 -12.85
CA PHE A 42 5.33 0.90 -11.99
C PHE A 42 5.49 -0.05 -10.80
N ALA A 43 6.62 0.03 -10.12
CA ALA A 43 6.86 -0.68 -8.88
C ALA A 43 7.54 0.22 -7.85
N THR A 44 7.26 -0.05 -6.58
CA THR A 44 8.05 0.44 -5.46
C THR A 44 8.95 -0.70 -4.98
N PHE A 45 10.13 -0.35 -4.46
CA PHE A 45 10.96 -1.35 -3.80
C PHE A 45 11.59 -0.76 -2.55
N ARG A 46 11.63 -1.56 -1.50
CA ARG A 46 12.23 -1.21 -0.22
C ARG A 46 13.69 -1.64 -0.20
N TYR A 47 14.55 -0.78 0.32
CA TYR A 47 15.93 -1.12 0.64
C TYR A 47 16.28 -0.60 2.03
N ASP A 48 17.15 -1.33 2.73
CA ASP A 48 17.57 -1.01 4.10
C ASP A 48 19.08 -0.69 4.09
N PRO A 49 19.47 0.59 3.98
CA PRO A 49 20.88 0.96 4.01
C PRO A 49 21.49 0.74 5.40
N PRO A 50 22.79 0.39 5.49
CA PRO A 50 23.48 0.33 6.76
C PRO A 50 23.37 1.65 7.52
N ASN A 51 23.01 1.59 8.81
CA ASN A 51 22.92 2.75 9.71
C ASN A 51 21.95 3.87 9.27
N ALA A 52 20.93 3.54 8.46
CA ALA A 52 19.90 4.48 8.07
C ALA A 52 18.50 3.87 8.25
N ARG A 53 17.48 4.72 8.26
CA ARG A 53 16.09 4.26 8.17
C ARG A 53 15.84 3.54 6.83
N LYS A 54 14.84 2.65 6.81
CA LYS A 54 14.30 2.05 5.57
C LYS A 54 14.04 3.13 4.52
N GLN A 55 14.40 2.86 3.28
CA GLN A 55 14.19 3.76 2.15
C GLN A 55 13.46 3.04 1.01
N PHE A 56 12.89 3.82 0.11
CA PHE A 56 12.10 3.33 -1.01
C PHE A 56 12.65 3.88 -2.33
N GLY A 57 12.74 3.00 -3.31
CA GLY A 57 13.00 3.34 -4.70
C GLY A 57 11.76 3.08 -5.55
N TRP A 58 11.82 3.56 -6.77
CA TRP A 58 10.73 3.48 -7.72
C TRP A 58 11.26 3.00 -9.06
N LEU A 59 10.43 2.25 -9.78
CA LEU A 59 10.60 1.93 -11.19
C LEU A 59 9.31 2.30 -11.90
N THR A 60 9.38 3.03 -13.00
CA THR A 60 8.20 3.36 -13.81
C THR A 60 8.52 3.15 -15.27
N TYR A 61 7.62 2.46 -15.98
CA TYR A 61 7.72 2.31 -17.42
C TYR A 61 7.18 3.55 -18.11
N GLY A 62 7.95 4.10 -19.05
CA GLY A 62 7.58 5.33 -19.71
C GLY A 62 8.71 5.87 -20.56
N LYS A 63 8.55 7.12 -20.97
CA LYS A 63 9.47 7.78 -21.88
C LYS A 63 9.87 9.14 -21.30
N LEU A 64 11.17 9.42 -21.23
CA LEU A 64 11.65 10.77 -20.99
C LEU A 64 11.61 11.58 -22.30
N GLU A 65 11.39 12.88 -22.15
CA GLU A 65 11.55 13.84 -23.23
C GLU A 65 12.91 13.70 -23.91
N GLY A 66 12.90 13.53 -25.24
CA GLY A 66 14.11 13.33 -26.06
C GLY A 66 14.55 11.88 -26.25
N GLU A 67 13.87 10.89 -25.66
CA GLU A 67 14.15 9.48 -25.93
C GLU A 67 13.39 8.99 -27.17
N ASP A 68 13.87 7.92 -27.81
CA ASP A 68 13.19 7.32 -28.96
C ASP A 68 12.14 6.30 -28.52
N LEU A 69 12.51 5.41 -27.59
CA LEU A 69 11.69 4.30 -27.10
C LEU A 69 11.44 4.37 -25.59
N PRO A 70 10.26 3.94 -25.13
CA PRO A 70 9.99 3.82 -23.70
C PRO A 70 10.87 2.74 -23.05
N ARG A 71 11.18 2.92 -21.77
CA ARG A 71 11.91 1.95 -20.95
C ARG A 71 11.56 2.08 -19.47
N TRP A 72 12.15 1.23 -18.65
CA TRP A 72 12.07 1.33 -17.20
C TRP A 72 13.02 2.42 -16.68
N HIS A 73 12.49 3.33 -15.87
CA HIS A 73 13.26 4.41 -15.25
C HIS A 73 13.19 4.32 -13.72
N PHE A 74 14.32 4.55 -13.05
CA PHE A 74 14.40 4.65 -11.59
C PHE A 74 13.83 5.98 -11.08
N ARG A 75 12.52 6.12 -11.13
CA ARG A 75 11.79 7.33 -10.73
C ARG A 75 10.35 7.01 -10.33
N ALA A 76 9.74 7.90 -9.57
CA ALA A 76 8.32 7.78 -9.25
C ALA A 76 7.43 8.17 -10.45
N PRO A 77 6.25 7.54 -10.62
CA PRO A 77 5.28 7.95 -11.61
C PRO A 77 4.63 9.28 -11.22
N PRO A 78 4.17 10.09 -12.19
CA PRO A 78 3.32 11.23 -11.92
C PRO A 78 1.98 10.79 -11.31
N PRO A 79 1.29 11.64 -10.53
CA PRO A 79 -0.10 11.40 -10.15
C PRO A 79 -1.07 11.59 -11.34
N PRO A 80 -2.27 10.97 -11.30
CA PRO A 80 -2.72 10.03 -10.27
C PRO A 80 -2.11 8.64 -10.48
N ARG A 81 -1.84 7.93 -9.39
CA ARG A 81 -1.15 6.62 -9.36
C ARG A 81 -2.12 5.50 -9.03
N MET A 82 -1.89 4.31 -9.59
CA MET A 82 -2.68 3.13 -9.27
C MET A 82 -2.63 2.81 -7.76
N LEU A 83 -3.71 2.25 -7.25
CA LEU A 83 -3.73 1.59 -5.95
C LEU A 83 -3.02 0.23 -6.05
N TYR A 84 -2.46 -0.23 -4.94
CA TYR A 84 -1.85 -1.55 -4.89
C TYR A 84 -2.93 -2.64 -4.95
N ASN A 85 -2.62 -3.80 -5.54
CA ASN A 85 -3.60 -4.89 -5.78
C ASN A 85 -4.83 -4.46 -6.58
N LEU A 86 -4.71 -3.49 -7.49
CA LEU A 86 -5.83 -3.00 -8.29
C LEU A 86 -6.57 -4.12 -9.07
N PRO A 87 -5.92 -5.14 -9.68
CA PRO A 87 -6.62 -6.27 -10.28
C PRO A 87 -7.57 -6.98 -9.32
N ASP A 88 -7.13 -7.29 -8.09
CA ASP A 88 -7.98 -7.95 -7.07
C ASP A 88 -9.12 -7.02 -6.62
N LEU A 89 -8.83 -5.73 -6.46
CA LEU A 89 -9.81 -4.71 -6.08
C LEU A 89 -10.95 -4.59 -7.10
N LEU A 90 -10.62 -4.66 -8.39
CA LEU A 90 -11.59 -4.64 -9.49
C LEU A 90 -12.29 -5.99 -9.65
N GLY A 91 -11.56 -7.10 -9.53
CA GLY A 91 -12.13 -8.45 -9.61
C GLY A 91 -13.15 -8.75 -8.51
N LYS A 92 -12.99 -8.15 -7.33
CA LYS A 92 -13.93 -8.23 -6.20
C LYS A 92 -14.89 -7.04 -6.16
N ALA A 93 -15.49 -6.64 -7.28
CA ALA A 93 -16.27 -5.40 -7.41
C ALA A 93 -17.38 -5.19 -6.36
N GLY A 94 -17.99 -6.27 -5.83
CA GLY A 94 -19.06 -6.20 -4.81
C GLY A 94 -18.58 -6.35 -3.36
N ALA A 95 -17.31 -6.63 -3.12
CA ALA A 95 -16.79 -6.84 -1.76
C ALA A 95 -16.54 -5.50 -1.04
N PRO A 96 -16.60 -5.45 0.30
CA PRO A 96 -16.02 -4.33 1.04
C PRO A 96 -14.51 -4.24 0.80
N VAL A 97 -13.96 -3.05 0.95
CA VAL A 97 -12.54 -2.76 0.74
C VAL A 97 -11.85 -2.51 2.08
N LEU A 98 -10.77 -3.24 2.34
CA LEU A 98 -9.84 -2.98 3.44
C LEU A 98 -8.66 -2.16 2.90
N VAL A 99 -8.46 -0.97 3.45
CA VAL A 99 -7.30 -0.13 3.16
C VAL A 99 -6.34 -0.16 4.34
N VAL A 100 -5.08 -0.53 4.08
CA VAL A 100 -3.98 -0.54 5.06
C VAL A 100 -2.90 0.46 4.65
N GLU A 101 -1.93 0.77 5.52
CA GLU A 101 -0.94 1.84 5.24
C GLU A 101 0.15 1.47 4.22
N GLY A 102 0.54 0.19 4.13
CA GLY A 102 1.69 -0.22 3.31
C GLY A 102 1.53 -1.56 2.59
N GLU A 103 2.32 -1.74 1.52
CA GLU A 103 2.21 -2.87 0.60
C GLU A 103 2.48 -4.21 1.30
N LYS A 104 3.39 -4.23 2.29
CA LYS A 104 3.67 -5.42 3.10
C LYS A 104 2.45 -5.85 3.93
N ALA A 105 1.77 -4.89 4.57
CA ALA A 105 0.56 -5.18 5.34
C ALA A 105 -0.57 -5.62 4.41
N ALA A 106 -0.67 -5.01 3.22
CA ALA A 106 -1.68 -5.37 2.22
C ALA A 106 -1.52 -6.83 1.77
N ASN A 107 -0.29 -7.27 1.48
CA ASN A 107 -0.03 -8.66 1.10
C ASN A 107 -0.39 -9.65 2.20
N LYS A 108 -0.02 -9.35 3.44
CA LYS A 108 -0.35 -10.23 4.57
C LYS A 108 -1.86 -10.28 4.84
N ALA A 109 -2.53 -9.13 4.84
CA ALA A 109 -3.97 -9.06 5.06
C ALA A 109 -4.76 -9.75 3.93
N ALA A 110 -4.32 -9.63 2.68
CA ALA A 110 -4.93 -10.33 1.54
C ALA A 110 -4.88 -11.88 1.67
N LEU A 111 -3.90 -12.41 2.42
CA LEU A 111 -3.74 -13.85 2.66
C LEU A 111 -4.40 -14.33 3.96
N ALA A 112 -4.86 -13.43 4.82
CA ALA A 112 -5.42 -13.79 6.12
C ALA A 112 -6.89 -14.21 5.98
N GLU A 113 -7.24 -15.35 6.61
CA GLU A 113 -8.61 -15.90 6.58
C GLU A 113 -9.66 -14.88 7.04
N SER A 114 -9.32 -14.04 8.03
CA SER A 114 -10.21 -12.99 8.56
C SER A 114 -10.60 -11.93 7.53
N TRP A 115 -9.85 -11.77 6.45
CA TRP A 115 -10.05 -10.74 5.42
C TRP A 115 -10.36 -11.32 4.03
N GLN A 116 -10.60 -12.63 3.91
CA GLN A 116 -10.85 -13.30 2.64
C GLN A 116 -12.07 -12.71 1.87
N GLY A 117 -13.05 -12.17 2.60
CA GLY A 117 -14.22 -11.49 2.02
C GLY A 117 -13.99 -10.05 1.58
N TYR A 118 -12.78 -9.49 1.79
CA TYR A 118 -12.44 -8.12 1.44
C TYR A 118 -11.56 -8.05 0.20
N ALA A 119 -11.68 -6.95 -0.54
CA ALA A 119 -10.61 -6.48 -1.41
C ALA A 119 -9.59 -5.71 -0.57
N VAL A 120 -8.31 -6.06 -0.63
CA VAL A 120 -7.28 -5.44 0.22
C VAL A 120 -6.35 -4.58 -0.62
N THR A 121 -6.19 -3.31 -0.25
CA THR A 121 -5.40 -2.34 -1.01
C THR A 121 -4.64 -1.35 -0.13
N THR A 122 -3.75 -0.57 -0.75
CA THR A 122 -3.10 0.60 -0.16
C THR A 122 -2.70 1.60 -1.25
N SER A 123 -2.43 2.84 -0.84
CA SER A 123 -1.92 3.89 -1.72
C SER A 123 -0.44 3.72 -2.05
N SER A 124 -0.01 4.32 -3.15
CA SER A 124 1.41 4.35 -3.52
C SER A 124 2.21 5.40 -2.74
N GLY A 125 3.37 5.00 -2.20
CA GLY A 125 4.31 5.91 -1.54
C GLY A 125 4.05 6.15 -0.05
N GLY A 126 3.36 5.23 0.63
CA GLY A 126 3.13 5.25 2.08
C GLY A 126 2.26 6.43 2.54
N ALA A 127 2.31 6.73 3.84
CA ALA A 127 1.44 7.71 4.48
C ALA A 127 1.41 9.09 3.79
N GLU A 128 2.57 9.58 3.37
CA GLU A 128 2.71 10.89 2.71
C GLU A 128 2.27 10.88 1.23
N GLY A 129 2.06 9.69 0.65
CA GLY A 129 1.74 9.49 -0.76
C GLY A 129 0.26 9.37 -1.07
N ALA A 130 -0.62 9.27 -0.07
CA ALA A 130 -2.03 8.92 -0.25
C ALA A 130 -2.76 9.78 -1.31
N HIS A 131 -2.57 11.10 -1.28
CA HIS A 131 -3.18 12.06 -2.21
C HIS A 131 -2.71 11.95 -3.67
N LYS A 132 -1.65 11.16 -3.93
CA LYS A 132 -1.14 10.93 -5.29
C LYS A 132 -1.77 9.72 -5.95
N SER A 133 -2.48 8.88 -5.20
CA SER A 133 -3.16 7.71 -5.73
C SER A 133 -4.56 8.06 -6.26
N ASP A 134 -5.00 7.28 -7.24
CA ASP A 134 -6.35 7.31 -7.79
C ASP A 134 -7.30 6.50 -6.91
N TRP A 135 -8.19 7.19 -6.19
CA TRP A 135 -9.14 6.56 -5.28
C TRP A 135 -10.49 6.24 -5.92
N ARG A 136 -10.69 6.58 -7.21
CA ARG A 136 -11.92 6.27 -7.96
C ARG A 136 -12.36 4.80 -7.90
N PRO A 137 -11.47 3.79 -7.80
CA PRO A 137 -11.88 2.40 -7.62
C PRO A 137 -12.72 2.12 -6.36
N LEU A 138 -12.77 3.06 -5.40
CA LEU A 138 -13.59 2.94 -4.18
C LEU A 138 -15.04 3.45 -4.35
N ALA A 139 -15.40 4.02 -5.50
CA ALA A 139 -16.74 4.54 -5.74
C ALA A 139 -17.81 3.47 -5.52
N GLY A 140 -18.83 3.77 -4.71
CA GLY A 140 -19.92 2.86 -4.37
C GLY A 140 -19.55 1.72 -3.42
N ARG A 141 -18.34 1.69 -2.86
CA ARG A 141 -17.84 0.60 -2.01
C ARG A 141 -17.94 0.94 -0.52
N GLU A 142 -18.13 -0.07 0.31
CA GLU A 142 -17.89 0.04 1.76
C GLU A 142 -16.38 -0.03 2.03
N VAL A 143 -15.84 0.95 2.74
CA VAL A 143 -14.40 1.09 2.97
C VAL A 143 -14.11 1.01 4.47
N LEU A 144 -13.26 0.06 4.85
CA LEU A 144 -12.68 -0.07 6.18
C LEU A 144 -11.20 0.28 6.12
N ILE A 145 -10.76 1.20 6.96
CA ILE A 145 -9.36 1.67 7.01
C ILE A 145 -8.73 1.15 8.29
N ALA A 146 -7.62 0.43 8.16
CA ALA A 146 -6.84 -0.10 9.26
C ALA A 146 -5.48 0.62 9.31
N PRO A 147 -5.34 1.67 10.15
CA PRO A 147 -4.08 2.38 10.30
C PRO A 147 -3.05 1.59 11.09
N ASP A 148 -1.77 1.91 10.93
CA ASP A 148 -0.76 1.57 11.93
C ASP A 148 -1.13 2.25 13.27
N ASN A 149 -0.86 1.59 14.39
CA ASN A 149 -1.21 2.08 15.72
C ASN A 149 -0.24 3.17 16.22
N ASP A 150 -0.12 4.26 15.48
CA ASP A 150 0.62 5.45 15.87
C ASP A 150 0.03 6.73 15.26
N SER A 151 0.64 7.88 15.55
CA SER A 151 0.15 9.18 15.06
C SER A 151 0.23 9.34 13.55
N ALA A 152 1.21 8.70 12.90
CA ALA A 152 1.36 8.77 11.45
C ALA A 152 0.26 7.93 10.77
N GLY A 153 -0.02 6.74 11.30
CA GLY A 153 -1.11 5.89 10.84
C GLY A 153 -2.48 6.55 11.00
N GLN A 154 -2.74 7.24 12.12
CA GLN A 154 -3.99 8.00 12.27
C GLN A 154 -4.12 9.13 11.23
N THR A 155 -3.02 9.86 10.97
CA THR A 155 -2.99 10.91 9.94
C THR A 155 -3.25 10.35 8.55
N TYR A 156 -2.64 9.20 8.24
CA TYR A 156 -2.90 8.46 7.01
C TYR A 156 -4.37 8.08 6.89
N ALA A 157 -4.95 7.45 7.92
CA ALA A 157 -6.34 7.00 7.89
C ALA A 157 -7.33 8.15 7.70
N HIS A 158 -7.11 9.29 8.34
CA HIS A 158 -7.97 10.47 8.11
C HIS A 158 -7.85 11.02 6.69
N THR A 159 -6.63 11.03 6.13
CA THR A 159 -6.40 11.47 4.75
C THR A 159 -7.08 10.54 3.75
N VAL A 160 -6.90 9.22 3.92
CA VAL A 160 -7.56 8.20 3.09
C VAL A 160 -9.07 8.28 3.21
N ALA A 161 -9.59 8.48 4.42
CA ALA A 161 -11.03 8.57 4.63
C ALA A 161 -11.66 9.72 3.83
N GLU A 162 -10.99 10.88 3.77
CA GLU A 162 -11.43 12.00 2.97
C GLU A 162 -11.37 11.70 1.47
N LEU A 163 -10.24 11.15 0.99
CA LEU A 163 -10.06 10.80 -0.42
C LEU A 163 -11.06 9.73 -0.88
N ALA A 164 -11.36 8.74 -0.04
CA ALA A 164 -12.36 7.71 -0.32
C ALA A 164 -13.78 8.31 -0.41
N ARG A 165 -14.16 9.23 0.49
CA ARG A 165 -15.44 9.94 0.42
C ARG A 165 -15.54 10.79 -0.85
N GLN A 166 -14.49 11.52 -1.19
CA GLN A 166 -14.44 12.33 -2.42
C GLN A 166 -14.55 11.46 -3.68
N ALA A 167 -14.00 10.25 -3.65
CA ALA A 167 -14.13 9.27 -4.73
C ALA A 167 -15.53 8.63 -4.81
N GLY A 168 -16.41 8.88 -3.84
CA GLY A 168 -17.78 8.37 -3.82
C GLY A 168 -17.95 7.03 -3.10
N ALA A 169 -17.07 6.69 -2.14
CA ALA A 169 -17.29 5.52 -1.29
C ALA A 169 -18.65 5.57 -0.58
N LEU A 170 -19.31 4.41 -0.49
CA LEU A 170 -20.64 4.27 0.13
C LEU A 170 -20.58 4.49 1.65
N THR A 171 -19.60 3.85 2.30
CA THR A 171 -19.32 4.04 3.72
C THR A 171 -17.81 4.08 3.93
N VAL A 172 -17.36 4.81 4.95
CA VAL A 172 -15.95 4.90 5.32
C VAL A 172 -15.82 4.79 6.84
N GLN A 173 -15.17 3.73 7.30
CA GLN A 173 -14.92 3.46 8.72
C GLN A 173 -13.42 3.35 8.96
N ILE A 174 -12.97 3.80 10.13
CA ILE A 174 -11.57 3.69 10.57
C ILE A 174 -11.55 2.78 11.80
N ILE A 175 -10.71 1.75 11.78
CA ILE A 175 -10.50 0.87 12.94
C ILE A 175 -9.81 1.67 14.04
N ARG A 176 -10.38 1.61 15.25
CA ARG A 176 -9.73 2.09 16.46
C ARG A 176 -9.17 0.90 17.23
N TRP A 177 -7.85 0.84 17.34
CA TRP A 177 -7.18 -0.18 18.13
C TRP A 177 -7.40 0.05 19.64
N PRO A 178 -7.52 -1.02 20.44
CA PRO A 178 -7.50 -0.90 21.89
C PRO A 178 -6.20 -0.29 22.39
N ASP A 179 -6.26 0.52 23.45
CA ASP A 179 -5.11 1.27 23.98
C ASP A 179 -3.93 0.38 24.45
N TYR A 180 -4.18 -0.92 24.68
CA TYR A 180 -3.13 -1.89 25.05
C TYR A 180 -2.34 -2.43 23.86
N PHE A 181 -2.74 -2.11 22.63
CA PHE A 181 -1.96 -2.47 21.45
C PHE A 181 -0.67 -1.65 21.40
N PRO A 182 0.49 -2.26 21.06
CA PRO A 182 1.75 -1.54 20.98
C PRO A 182 1.72 -0.41 19.96
N LYS A 183 2.52 0.64 20.21
CA LYS A 183 2.76 1.68 19.20
C LYS A 183 3.36 1.09 17.94
N GLY A 184 2.81 1.43 16.79
CA GLY A 184 3.25 0.95 15.47
C GLY A 184 2.80 -0.48 15.13
N TRP A 185 1.91 -1.06 15.93
CA TRP A 185 1.25 -2.33 15.59
C TRP A 185 0.33 -2.14 14.38
N ASP A 186 0.35 -3.06 13.42
CA ASP A 186 -0.55 -3.06 12.27
C ASP A 186 -1.42 -4.33 12.20
N ILE A 187 -2.47 -4.30 11.36
CA ILE A 187 -3.43 -5.41 11.20
C ILE A 187 -2.79 -6.75 10.77
N ALA A 188 -1.56 -6.69 10.31
CA ALA A 188 -0.80 -7.80 9.81
C ALA A 188 0.29 -8.29 10.78
N ASP A 189 0.33 -7.72 11.99
CA ASP A 189 1.13 -8.20 13.11
C ASP A 189 0.39 -9.28 13.92
N ALA A 190 1.17 -10.06 14.67
CA ALA A 190 0.59 -11.01 15.62
C ALA A 190 -0.18 -10.26 16.72
N LEU A 191 -1.25 -10.86 17.22
CA LEU A 191 -2.02 -10.28 18.32
C LEU A 191 -1.12 -10.07 19.54
N PRO A 192 -1.21 -8.90 20.21
CA PRO A 192 -0.49 -8.67 21.46
C PRO A 192 -0.92 -9.71 22.50
N VAL A 193 0.05 -10.30 23.22
CA VAL A 193 -0.25 -11.18 24.34
C VAL A 193 -0.84 -10.35 25.47
N LEU A 194 -2.06 -10.67 25.89
CA LEU A 194 -2.62 -10.09 27.11
C LEU A 194 -1.89 -10.68 28.32
N GLU A 195 -1.01 -9.91 28.96
CA GLU A 195 -0.57 -10.27 30.30
C GLU A 195 -1.78 -10.20 31.24
N GLN A 196 -2.31 -11.36 31.62
CA GLN A 196 -3.27 -11.45 32.71
C GLN A 196 -2.54 -11.05 33.99
N LYS A 197 -2.69 -9.80 34.42
CA LYS A 197 -2.29 -9.41 35.77
C LYS A 197 -3.05 -10.30 36.74
N GLN A 198 -2.36 -11.23 37.39
CA GLN A 198 -2.88 -11.93 38.55
C GLN A 198 -3.36 -10.87 39.53
N VAL A 199 -4.68 -10.79 39.70
CA VAL A 199 -5.27 -10.08 40.83
C VAL A 199 -4.88 -10.90 42.04
N THR A 200 -3.75 -10.57 42.67
CA THR A 200 -3.44 -11.05 44.02
C THR A 200 -4.44 -10.39 44.95
N GLY A 201 -5.62 -10.98 45.05
CA GLY A 201 -6.54 -10.71 46.14
C GLY A 201 -5.83 -11.07 47.44
N ARG A 202 -5.41 -10.06 48.20
CA ARG A 202 -5.19 -10.25 49.63
C ARG A 202 -6.55 -10.50 50.25
N ALA A 203 -6.84 -11.78 50.49
CA ALA A 203 -7.86 -12.17 51.45
C ALA A 203 -7.30 -11.96 52.86
N ALA A 204 -8.10 -11.26 53.67
CA ALA A 204 -8.02 -11.05 55.12
C ALA A 204 -6.78 -10.34 55.69
#